data_AF-A0A7C1FFS8-F1
#
_entry.id   AF-A0A7C1FFS8-F1
#
_cell.length_a   1.000
_cell.length_b   1.000
_cell.length_c   1.000
_cell.angle_alpha   90.00
_cell.angle_beta   90.00
_cell.angle_gamma   90.00
#
_symmetry.space_group_name_H-M   'P 1'
#
loop_
_entity.id
_entity.type
_entity.pdbx_description
1 polymer ?
#
loop_
_entity_poly.entity_id
_entity_poly.type
_entity_poly.pdbx_seq_one_letter_code
_entity_poly.pdbx_strand_id
1 'polypeptide(L)' 'MIERWLRGIAGIFILVSLGLAYVHSPKWLILTAVVGLNLFQSAFTNW' A
#
# COMPACT_ATOMS: atom_id res chain seq x y z
N MET A 1 16.69 9.82 -0.95
CA MET A 1 15.65 10.81 -0.54
C MET A 1 14.27 10.45 -1.10
N ILE A 2 14.19 9.99 -2.36
CA ILE A 2 12.98 9.47 -3.02
C ILE A 2 12.33 8.31 -2.25
N GLU A 3 13.11 7.38 -1.70
CA GLU A 3 12.59 6.16 -1.04
C GLU A 3 11.77 6.47 0.23
N ARG A 4 12.13 7.53 0.96
CA ARG A 4 11.44 7.93 2.20
C ARG A 4 10.05 8.50 1.88
N TRP A 5 9.96 9.28 0.79
CA TRP A 5 8.69 9.77 0.28
C TRP A 5 7.86 8.66 -0.37
N LEU A 6 8.51 7.73 -1.10
CA LEU A 6 7.85 6.58 -1.73
C LEU A 6 7.18 5.68 -0.68
N ARG A 7 7.86 5.35 0.42
CA ARG A 7 7.28 4.59 1.54
C ARG A 7 6.13 5.33 2.21
N GLY A 8 6.23 6.66 2.35
CA GLY A 8 5.15 7.49 2.90
C GLY A 8 3.89 7.53 2.01
N ILE A 9 4.07 7.73 0.70
CA ILE A 9 2.99 7.74 -0.29
C ILE A 9 2.32 6.37 -0.35
N ALA A 10 3.10 5.30 -0.31
CA ALA A 10 2.56 3.95 -0.35
C ALA A 10 1.77 3.59 0.92
N GLY A 11 2.19 4.10 2.09
CA GLY A 11 1.41 4.01 3.33
C GLY A 11 0.07 4.74 3.25
N ILE A 12 0.05 5.95 2.70
CA ILE A 12 -1.20 6.71 2.47
C ILE A 12 -2.12 5.94 1.52
N PHE A 13 -1.57 5.35 0.45
CA PHE A 13 -2.33 4.58 -0.53
C PHE A 13 -3.01 3.35 0.11
N ILE A 14 -2.32 2.68 1.03
CA ILE A 14 -2.88 1.58 1.84
C ILE A 14 -4.01 2.07 2.74
N LEU A 15 -3.82 3.17 3.47
CA LEU A 15 -4.83 3.70 4.39
C LEU A 15 -6.11 4.16 3.66
N VAL A 16 -5.96 4.83 2.52
CA VAL A 16 -7.09 5.25 1.67
C VAL A 16 -7.83 4.04 1.11
N SER A 17 -7.09 3.04 0.60
CA SER A 17 -7.70 1.81 0.07
C SER A 17 -8.40 0.99 1.16
N LEU A 18 -7.87 0.98 2.39
CA LEU A 18 -8.50 0.35 3.55
C LEU A 18 -9.79 1.07 3.97
N GLY A 19 -9.79 2.41 3.97
CA GLY A 19 -10.99 3.21 4.19
C GLY A 19 -12.08 2.94 3.15
N LEU A 20 -11.71 2.87 1.87
CA LEU A 20 -12.63 2.51 0.80
C LEU A 20 -13.15 1.07 0.93
N ALA A 21 -12.33 0.13 1.42
CA ALA A 21 -12.77 -1.23 1.67
C ALA A 21 -13.87 -1.32 2.73
N TYR A 22 -13.82 -0.44 3.74
CA TYR A 22 -14.86 -0.36 4.76
C TYR A 22 -16.14 0.29 4.25
N VAL A 23 -16.03 1.32 3.40
CA VAL A 23 -17.18 2.11 2.93
C VAL A 23 -17.88 1.49 1.72
N HIS A 24 -17.17 0.83 0.82
CA HIS A 24 -17.73 0.39 -0.47
C HIS A 24 -17.86 -1.14 -0.59
N SER A 25 -16.77 -1.89 -0.39
CA SER A 25 -16.79 -3.34 -0.41
C SER A 25 -15.42 -3.90 -0.01
N PRO A 26 -15.35 -5.04 0.72
CA PRO A 26 -14.10 -5.71 1.08
C PRO A 26 -13.19 -6.04 -0.12
N LYS A 27 -13.73 -6.08 -1.35
CA LYS A 27 -12.96 -6.34 -2.58
C LYS A 27 -11.85 -5.30 -2.82
N TRP A 28 -11.95 -4.11 -2.25
CA TRP A 28 -10.89 -3.08 -2.30
C TRP A 28 -9.61 -3.49 -1.54
N LEU A 29 -9.68 -4.48 -0.64
CA LEU A 29 -8.50 -5.04 0.01
C LEU A 29 -7.54 -5.73 -0.96
N ILE A 30 -8.00 -6.19 -2.12
CA ILE A 30 -7.12 -6.79 -3.14
C ILE A 30 -6.10 -5.78 -3.66
N LEU A 31 -6.51 -4.53 -3.93
CA LEU A 31 -5.61 -3.46 -4.32
C LEU A 31 -4.59 -3.15 -3.20
N THR A 32 -5.07 -3.12 -1.97
CA THR A 32 -4.23 -2.93 -0.78
C THR A 32 -3.21 -4.05 -0.63
N ALA A 33 -3.62 -5.31 -0.88
CA ALA A 33 -2.78 -6.48 -0.78
C ALA A 33 -1.69 -6.51 -1.86
N VAL A 34 -2.01 -6.12 -3.10
CA VAL A 34 -1.03 -6.06 -4.20
C VAL A 34 0.04 -4.98 -3.93
N VAL A 35 -0.38 -3.80 -3.48
CA VAL A 35 0.55 -2.71 -3.13
C VAL A 35 1.37 -3.07 -1.89
N GLY A 36 0.73 -3.64 -0.87
CA GLY A 36 1.39 -4.14 0.33
C GLY A 36 2.42 -5.22 0.03
N LEU A 37 2.13 -6.13 -0.90
CA LEU A 37 3.07 -7.17 -1.33
C LEU A 37 4.28 -6.58 -2.07
N ASN A 38 4.08 -5.58 -2.93
CA ASN A 38 5.18 -4.86 -3.60
C ASN A 38 6.08 -4.11 -2.60
N LEU A 39 5.48 -3.48 -1.59
CA LEU A 39 6.24 -2.83 -0.52
C LEU A 39 6.98 -3.84 0.35
N PHE A 40 6.33 -4.96 0.67
CA PHE A 40 6.96 -6.06 1.40
C PHE A 40 8.16 -6.58 0.64
N GLN A 41 8.03 -6.83 -0.66
CA GLN A 41 9.15 -7.20 -1.53
C GLN A 41 10.27 -6.14 -1.52
N SER A 42 9.93 -4.86 -1.75
CA SER A 42 10.89 -3.74 -1.71
C SER A 42 11.64 -3.65 -0.38
N ALA A 43 11.00 -3.98 0.76
CA ALA A 43 11.65 -3.98 2.06
C ALA A 43 12.79 -5.01 2.19
N PHE A 44 12.70 -6.16 1.51
CA PHE A 44 13.75 -7.19 1.51
C PHE A 44 14.76 -7.01 0.36
N THR A 45 14.32 -6.49 -0.80
CA THR A 45 15.20 -6.34 -1.96
C THR A 45 16.02 -5.03 -1.99
N ASN A 46 15.92 -4.15 -0.99
CA ASN A 46 16.67 -2.88 -0.89
C ASN A 46 16.75 -2.11 -2.23
N TRP A 47 15.58 -1.76 -2.77
CA TRP A 47 15.42 -0.80 -3.87
C TRP A 47 14.71 0.46 -3.36
#